data_AF-A0A2D9B4T0-F1
#
_entry.id   AF-A0A2D9B4T0-F1
#
_cell.length_a   1.000
_cell.length_b   1.000
_cell.length_c   1.000
_cell.angle_alpha   90.00
_cell.angle_beta   90.00
_cell.angle_gamma   90.00
#
_symmetry.space_group_name_H-M   'P 1'
#
loop_
_entity.id
_entity.type
_entity.pdbx_description
1 polymer ?
#
loop_
_entity_poly.entity_id
_entity_poly.type
_entity_poly.pdbx_seq_one_letter_code
_entity_poly.pdbx_strand_id
1 'polypeptide(L)'
;MSGLIGKKIGMTSIFDEKGKNIPCTVIEAGPCVVTQVRTNEVDGYEALQLGFDDKKTVNKAAEGHAKKAGTVAKRKVVEFQGFEDAYKLGDTITVEHFIEGEFVDISGTSKGKGFQGVVKRHGFG
;
A
#
# COMPACT_ATOMS: atom_id res chain seq x y z
N MET A 1 7.54 1.22 -10.84
CA MET A 1 7.07 0.03 -10.11
C MET A 1 5.68 0.31 -9.56
N SER A 2 4.68 -0.25 -10.23
CA SER A 2 3.30 -0.31 -9.74
C SER A 2 3.25 -1.00 -8.37
N GLY A 3 2.26 -0.68 -7.56
CA GLY A 3 2.10 -1.31 -6.26
C GLY A 3 0.74 -1.06 -5.66
N LEU A 4 0.48 -1.73 -4.54
CA LEU A 4 -0.77 -1.64 -3.80
C LEU A 4 -0.51 -1.27 -2.34
N ILE A 5 -1.50 -0.60 -1.75
CA ILE A 5 -1.51 -0.33 -0.32
C ILE A 5 -2.26 -1.48 0.35
N GLY A 6 -1.65 -2.02 1.40
CA GLY A 6 -2.29 -3.03 2.23
C GLY A 6 -2.02 -2.82 3.71
N LYS A 7 -2.68 -3.67 4.50
CA LYS A 7 -2.57 -3.73 5.95
C LYS A 7 -2.11 -5.12 6.36
N LYS A 8 -1.04 -5.18 7.14
CA LYS A 8 -0.60 -6.42 7.77
C LYS A 8 -1.63 -6.86 8.81
N ILE A 9 -2.28 -7.99 8.57
CA ILE A 9 -3.27 -8.59 9.48
C ILE A 9 -2.57 -9.44 10.53
N GLY A 10 -1.62 -10.27 10.10
CA GLY A 10 -0.97 -11.22 11.00
C GLY A 10 0.03 -12.12 10.29
N MET A 11 0.42 -13.18 10.98
CA MET A 11 1.28 -14.23 10.44
C MET A 11 0.61 -15.57 10.71
N THR A 12 0.75 -16.48 9.75
CA THR A 12 0.23 -17.86 9.84
C THR A 12 1.25 -18.80 9.20
N SER A 13 1.01 -20.09 9.29
CA SER A 13 1.80 -21.13 8.66
C SER A 13 0.91 -21.95 7.73
N ILE A 14 1.40 -22.22 6.52
CA ILE A 14 0.74 -23.10 5.55
C ILE A 14 1.65 -24.29 5.32
N PHE A 15 1.08 -25.49 5.24
CA PHE A 15 1.81 -26.70 4.90
C PHE A 15 1.66 -26.96 3.40
N ASP A 16 2.79 -27.16 2.73
CA ASP A 16 2.82 -27.64 1.35
C ASP A 16 2.44 -29.13 1.29
N GLU A 17 2.13 -29.64 0.09
CA GLU A 17 1.76 -31.04 -0.16
C GLU A 17 2.82 -32.03 0.34
N LYS A 18 4.08 -31.59 0.41
CA LYS A 18 5.23 -32.35 0.93
C LYS A 18 5.36 -32.31 2.47
N GLY A 19 4.41 -31.70 3.18
CA GLY A 19 4.43 -31.53 4.63
C GLY A 19 5.41 -30.46 5.13
N LYS A 20 5.97 -29.62 4.24
CA LYS A 20 6.86 -28.52 4.63
C LYS A 20 6.05 -27.35 5.19
N ASN A 21 6.40 -26.88 6.38
CA ASN A 21 5.83 -25.67 6.98
C ASN A 21 6.42 -24.41 6.33
N ILE A 22 5.56 -23.57 5.76
CA ILE A 22 5.90 -22.29 5.14
C ILE A 22 5.32 -21.16 6.00
N PRO A 23 6.16 -20.26 6.56
CA PRO A 23 5.68 -19.10 7.29
C PRO A 23 5.14 -18.04 6.31
N CYS A 24 3.92 -17.58 6.55
CA CYS A 24 3.21 -16.64 5.70
C CYS A 24 2.81 -15.39 6.50
N THR A 25 2.89 -14.22 5.86
CA THR A 25 2.30 -12.98 6.39
C THR A 25 0.99 -12.71 5.66
N VAL A 26 -0.10 -12.56 6.42
CA VAL A 26 -1.41 -12.22 5.85
C VAL A 26 -1.50 -10.72 5.68
N ILE A 27 -1.69 -10.27 4.44
CA ILE A 27 -1.85 -8.86 4.07
C ILE A 27 -3.24 -8.68 3.48
N GLU A 28 -4.03 -7.82 4.09
CA GLU A 28 -5.27 -7.30 3.50
C GLU A 28 -4.86 -6.20 2.51
N ALA A 29 -4.86 -6.51 1.23
CA ALA A 29 -4.54 -5.57 0.17
C ALA A 29 -5.78 -5.28 -0.67
N GLY A 30 -6.02 -4.00 -0.97
CA GLY A 30 -7.14 -3.57 -1.78
C GLY A 30 -8.54 -3.76 -1.16
N PRO A 31 -9.59 -3.21 -1.79
CA PRO A 31 -9.55 -2.40 -3.01
C PRO A 31 -8.88 -1.03 -2.78
N CYS A 32 -7.91 -0.68 -3.63
CA CYS A 32 -7.25 0.62 -3.64
C CYS A 32 -7.86 1.50 -4.74
N VAL A 33 -8.34 2.69 -4.39
CA VAL A 33 -8.99 3.59 -5.35
C VAL A 33 -8.01 4.65 -5.84
N VAL A 34 -7.99 4.94 -7.14
CA VAL A 34 -7.18 6.01 -7.74
C VAL A 34 -7.78 7.36 -7.36
N THR A 35 -7.12 8.07 -6.44
CA THR A 35 -7.57 9.39 -5.96
C THR A 35 -7.05 10.53 -6.81
N GLN A 36 -5.93 10.33 -7.52
CA GLN A 36 -5.36 11.33 -8.41
C GLN A 36 -4.45 10.67 -9.46
N VAL A 37 -4.52 11.19 -10.69
CA VAL A 37 -3.60 10.85 -11.78
C VAL A 37 -2.64 12.01 -11.96
N ARG A 38 -1.34 11.76 -11.83
CA ARG A 38 -0.26 12.73 -12.06
C ARG A 38 0.25 12.58 -13.48
N THR A 39 0.44 13.71 -14.16
CA THR A 39 0.89 13.73 -15.56
C THR A 39 2.12 14.61 -15.71
N ASN A 40 2.99 14.27 -16.68
CA ASN A 40 4.21 15.03 -16.94
C ASN A 40 3.95 16.52 -17.23
N GLU A 41 2.85 16.87 -17.90
CA GLU A 41 2.53 18.25 -18.27
C GLU A 41 2.15 19.14 -17.08
N VAL A 42 1.43 18.59 -16.11
CA VAL A 42 0.89 19.35 -14.98
C VAL A 42 1.78 19.23 -13.73
N ASP A 43 2.30 18.03 -13.48
CA ASP A 43 2.98 17.68 -12.23
C ASP A 43 4.49 17.45 -12.41
N GLY A 44 4.98 17.35 -13.65
CA GLY A 44 6.39 17.12 -13.97
C GLY A 44 6.86 15.67 -13.82
N TYR A 45 5.95 14.74 -13.53
CA TYR A 45 6.20 13.30 -13.48
C TYR A 45 4.89 12.51 -13.65
N GLU A 46 5.01 11.22 -14.00
CA GLU A 46 3.89 10.30 -14.12
C GLU A 46 3.77 9.41 -12.87
N ALA A 47 2.60 9.46 -12.23
CA ALA A 47 2.30 8.63 -11.06
C ALA A 47 0.79 8.48 -10.86
N LEU A 48 0.40 7.42 -10.17
CA LEU A 48 -0.95 7.23 -9.66
C LEU A 48 -0.95 7.35 -8.16
N GLN A 49 -1.86 8.18 -7.65
CA GLN A 49 -2.14 8.26 -6.24
C GLN A 49 -3.25 7.27 -5.89
N LEU A 50 -2.93 6.32 -5.02
CA LEU A 50 -3.85 5.32 -4.54
C LEU A 50 -4.27 5.61 -3.10
N GLY A 51 -5.55 5.37 -2.82
CA GLY A 51 -6.12 5.48 -1.49
C GLY A 51 -6.65 4.14 -0.97
N PHE A 52 -6.37 3.83 0.29
CA PHE A 52 -6.75 2.59 0.98
C PHE A 52 -7.33 2.85 2.38
N ASP A 53 -8.30 2.01 2.76
CA ASP A 53 -9.10 2.04 4.00
C ASP A 53 -9.94 3.32 4.13
N ASP A 54 -11.20 3.21 4.55
CA ASP A 54 -12.09 4.37 4.63
C ASP A 54 -11.89 5.15 5.93
N LYS A 55 -11.80 6.47 5.83
CA LYS A 55 -11.59 7.33 7.00
C LYS A 55 -12.92 7.88 7.51
N LYS A 56 -13.28 7.51 8.75
CA LYS A 56 -14.51 7.99 9.41
C LYS A 56 -14.48 9.49 9.75
N THR A 57 -13.32 10.03 10.12
CA THR A 57 -13.18 11.44 10.54
C THR A 57 -12.25 12.16 9.59
N VAL A 58 -12.80 13.11 8.83
CA VAL A 58 -12.11 13.76 7.70
C VAL A 58 -12.17 15.27 7.85
N ASN A 59 -11.13 15.95 7.37
CA ASN A 59 -11.15 17.40 7.24
C ASN A 59 -11.80 17.78 5.88
N LYS A 60 -12.28 19.02 5.77
CA LYS A 60 -12.99 19.48 4.55
C LYS A 60 -12.13 19.39 3.28
N ALA A 61 -10.82 19.60 3.42
CA ALA A 61 -9.88 19.52 2.29
C ALA A 61 -9.77 18.09 1.73
N ALA A 62 -9.59 17.07 2.59
CA ALA A 62 -9.53 15.68 2.16
C ALA A 62 -10.88 15.22 1.58
N GLU A 63 -11.99 15.70 2.13
CA GLU A 63 -13.32 15.41 1.61
C GLU A 63 -13.51 15.99 0.19
N GLY A 64 -13.09 17.23 -0.05
CA GLY A 64 -13.15 17.85 -1.37
C GLY A 64 -12.26 17.14 -2.39
N HIS A 65 -11.06 16.72 -1.99
CA HIS A 65 -10.15 15.95 -2.84
C HIS A 65 -10.76 14.58 -3.23
N ALA A 66 -11.28 13.83 -2.25
CA ALA A 66 -11.87 12.53 -2.50
C ALA A 66 -13.16 12.60 -3.33
N LYS A 67 -13.98 13.63 -3.14
CA LYS A 67 -15.18 13.90 -3.96
C LYS A 67 -14.85 14.07 -5.43
N LYS A 68 -13.72 14.71 -5.76
CA LYS A 68 -13.27 14.85 -7.15
C LYS A 68 -13.04 13.48 -7.80
N ALA A 69 -12.49 12.54 -7.03
CA ALA A 69 -12.27 11.14 -7.43
C ALA A 69 -13.50 10.23 -7.30
N GLY A 70 -14.68 10.77 -6.97
CA GLY A 70 -15.89 9.97 -6.79
C GLY A 70 -15.81 8.99 -5.62
N THR A 71 -14.92 9.22 -4.65
CA THR A 71 -14.68 8.30 -3.53
C THR A 71 -14.79 8.99 -2.18
N VAL A 72 -14.84 8.19 -1.12
CA VAL A 72 -14.75 8.67 0.26
C VAL A 72 -13.29 8.89 0.60
N ALA A 73 -13.01 9.87 1.45
CA ALA A 73 -11.64 10.14 1.87
C ALA A 73 -11.01 8.90 2.54
N LYS A 74 -9.85 8.51 2.02
CA LYS A 74 -9.14 7.31 2.44
C LYS A 74 -8.20 7.61 3.61
N ARG A 75 -7.90 6.58 4.40
CA ARG A 75 -7.06 6.68 5.59
C ARG A 75 -5.59 6.80 5.22
N LYS A 76 -5.16 6.04 4.21
CA LYS A 76 -3.80 6.06 3.70
C LYS A 76 -3.83 6.37 2.22
N VAL A 77 -3.01 7.33 1.81
CA VAL A 77 -2.89 7.77 0.42
C VAL A 77 -1.41 7.77 0.07
N VAL A 78 -1.02 7.06 -0.99
CA VAL A 78 0.37 6.89 -1.40
C VAL A 78 0.44 6.95 -2.93
N GLU A 79 1.51 7.54 -3.46
CA GLU A 79 1.77 7.61 -4.90
C GLU A 79 2.69 6.46 -5.33
N PHE A 80 2.37 5.88 -6.49
CA PHE A 80 3.13 4.80 -7.14
C PHE A 80 3.38 5.19 -8.59
N GLN A 81 4.55 4.82 -9.12
CA GLN A 81 4.97 5.14 -10.49
C GLN A 81 5.09 3.89 -11.34
N GLY A 82 5.00 4.01 -12.67
CA GLY A 82 5.23 2.89 -13.58
C GLY A 82 4.15 1.80 -13.50
N PHE A 83 2.89 2.22 -13.55
CA PHE A 83 1.82 1.37 -14.03
C PHE A 83 1.89 1.34 -15.56
N GLU A 84 1.74 0.16 -16.14
CA GLU A 84 1.70 -0.01 -17.61
C GLU A 84 0.33 0.38 -18.17
N ASP A 85 -0.73 0.13 -17.40
CA ASP A 85 -2.10 0.49 -17.76
C ASP A 85 -2.45 1.93 -17.44
N ALA A 86 -3.21 2.55 -18.35
CA ALA A 86 -3.75 3.88 -18.17
C ALA A 86 -5.01 3.84 -17.27
N TYR A 87 -4.82 3.97 -15.96
CA TYR A 87 -5.92 4.09 -15.02
C TYR A 87 -6.51 5.50 -14.99
N LYS A 88 -7.82 5.57 -14.82
CA LYS A 88 -8.58 6.80 -14.67
C LYS A 88 -8.84 7.11 -13.20
N LEU A 89 -9.16 8.37 -12.97
CA LEU A 89 -9.57 8.88 -11.67
C LEU A 89 -10.83 8.14 -11.20
N GLY A 90 -10.79 7.53 -10.01
CA GLY A 90 -11.89 6.73 -9.46
C GLY A 90 -11.81 5.23 -9.75
N ASP A 91 -10.87 4.78 -10.59
CA ASP A 91 -10.68 3.35 -10.85
C ASP A 91 -10.21 2.63 -9.58
N THR A 92 -10.51 1.33 -9.52
CA THR A 92 -10.16 0.48 -8.37
C THR A 92 -9.16 -0.59 -8.80
N ILE A 93 -8.07 -0.71 -8.04
CA ILE A 93 -7.03 -1.72 -8.22
C ILE A 93 -7.13 -2.74 -7.08
N THR A 94 -7.21 -4.02 -7.45
CA THR A 94 -7.40 -5.16 -6.54
C THR A 94 -6.14 -6.03 -6.50
N VAL A 95 -6.13 -7.06 -5.63
CA VAL A 95 -5.00 -7.99 -5.47
C VAL A 95 -4.67 -8.76 -6.76
N GLU A 96 -5.59 -8.81 -7.71
CA GLU A 96 -5.42 -9.41 -9.04
C GLU A 96 -4.30 -8.74 -9.86
N HIS A 97 -3.82 -7.56 -9.43
CA HIS A 97 -2.62 -6.93 -9.95
C HIS A 97 -1.35 -7.78 -9.77
N PHE A 98 -1.31 -8.65 -8.77
CA PHE A 98 -0.17 -9.53 -8.50
C PHE A 98 -0.39 -10.93 -9.08
N ILE A 99 0.67 -11.49 -9.65
CA ILE A 99 0.66 -12.86 -10.18
C ILE A 99 1.14 -13.83 -9.10
N GLU A 100 0.48 -14.97 -8.96
CA GLU A 100 0.92 -16.01 -8.02
C GLU A 100 2.34 -16.51 -8.35
N GLY A 101 3.20 -16.58 -7.34
CA GLY A 101 4.60 -17.00 -7.49
C GLY A 101 5.58 -15.88 -7.79
N GLU A 102 5.10 -14.66 -8.04
CA GLU A 102 5.92 -13.46 -8.16
C GLU A 102 6.65 -13.10 -6.86
N PHE A 103 7.86 -12.55 -6.98
CA PHE A 103 8.55 -11.92 -5.86
C PHE A 103 8.08 -10.48 -5.70
N VAL A 104 7.63 -10.14 -4.49
CA VAL A 104 7.11 -8.80 -4.17
C VAL A 104 7.99 -8.08 -3.14
N ASP A 105 8.16 -6.78 -3.35
CA ASP A 105 8.83 -5.90 -2.40
C ASP A 105 7.82 -5.25 -1.44
N ILE A 106 8.06 -5.36 -0.13
CA ILE A 106 7.17 -4.84 0.91
C ILE A 106 7.84 -3.68 1.65
N SER A 107 7.21 -2.51 1.61
CA SER A 107 7.62 -1.34 2.40
C SER A 107 6.63 -1.04 3.52
N GLY A 108 7.14 -0.75 4.72
CA GLY A 108 6.30 -0.46 5.87
C GLY A 108 7.06 0.17 7.04
N THR A 109 6.34 0.84 7.92
CA THR A 109 6.92 1.40 9.15
C THR A 109 7.21 0.28 10.14
N SER A 110 8.48 0.13 10.53
CA SER A 110 8.89 -0.88 11.51
C SER A 110 8.38 -0.54 12.91
N LYS A 111 8.31 -1.55 13.80
CA LYS A 111 7.91 -1.33 15.19
C LYS A 111 9.00 -0.52 15.91
N GLY A 112 8.64 0.69 16.34
CA GLY A 112 9.51 1.54 17.16
C GLY A 112 9.84 0.88 18.49
N LYS A 113 11.12 0.88 18.87
CA LYS A 113 11.61 0.31 20.14
C LYS A 113 11.84 1.35 21.23
N GLY A 114 11.50 2.63 21.00
CA GLY A 114 11.80 3.74 21.92
C GLY A 114 13.28 4.12 21.98
N PHE A 115 13.68 4.84 23.03
CA PHE A 115 15.10 5.13 23.30
C PHE A 115 15.83 3.84 23.68
N GLN A 116 16.87 3.49 22.91
CA GLN A 116 17.62 2.24 23.06
C GLN A 116 19.10 2.55 23.34
N GLY A 117 19.70 1.79 24.26
CA GLY A 117 21.15 1.86 24.52
C GLY A 117 21.98 1.38 23.34
N VAL A 118 23.29 1.70 23.36
CA VAL A 118 24.21 1.46 22.24
C VAL A 118 24.34 -0.01 21.86
N VAL A 119 24.34 -0.92 22.84
CA VAL A 119 24.39 -2.38 22.63
C VAL A 119 23.20 -2.85 21.79
N LYS A 120 21.98 -2.46 22.14
CA LYS A 120 20.76 -2.91 21.45
C LYS A 120 20.49 -2.18 20.13
N ARG A 121 20.98 -0.95 19.97
CA ARG A 121 20.82 -0.15 18.75
C ARG A 121 21.86 -0.48 17.67
N HIS A 122 23.10 -0.74 18.09
CA HIS A 122 24.25 -0.89 17.18
C HIS A 122 24.95 -2.25 17.29
N GLY A 123 24.52 -3.13 18.20
CA GLY A 123 25.11 -4.47 18.35
C GLY A 123 26.50 -4.47 18.97
N PHE A 124 26.84 -3.48 19.80
CA PHE A 124 28.13 -3.43 20.47
C PHE A 124 28.25 -4.58 21.48
N GLY A 125 29.35 -5.33 21.42
CA GLY A 125 29.73 -6.39 22.34
C GLY A 125 30.96 -6.03 23.14
#